data_AF-A0A8H8SP45-F1
#
_entry.id   AF-A0A8H8SP45-F1
#
_cell.length_a   1.000
_cell.length_b   1.000
_cell.length_c   1.000
_cell.angle_alpha   90.00
_cell.angle_beta   90.00
_cell.angle_gamma   90.00
#
_symmetry.space_group_name_H-M   'P 1'
#
loop_
_entity.id
_entity.type
_entity.pdbx_description
1 polymer ?
#
loop_
_entity_poly.entity_id
_entity_poly.type
_entity_poly.pdbx_seq_one_letter_code
_entity_poly.pdbx_strand_id
1 'polypeptide(L)'
;MLMDLRTESCTFLDALQKKIVERLEGLDPKRATFEKHSISASENIVNTSYVLQRTDSNHLINDPKFAPLEKAILTMTRVKNRMPPNMPADFLKGQGARNPDVATPAGGAYFFAVNLTVFVHPRSPHAPTGHGTWRYIEILDSNENPIDWWFGGASNLTPTMLYEEDCEHFHKALEAGISKNGATTTSTTRIARQEQCGVGGIFFDGLSDKPHKKLDIHGDATKRPKSAQECLAFFKSTGESFLSAYMPILERRAMLSWTQEERNWQLLRRGRFVEFCLLVDEGVKFGIQTGSGSLDAILLILPEIAQWEYNTGKPSVGEREARLLEILKQPKDWV
;
A
#
# COMPACT_ATOMS: atom_id res chain seq x y z
N MET A 1 11.54 25.71 7.76
CA MET A 1 11.37 24.40 8.43
C MET A 1 10.49 23.42 7.64
N LEU A 2 9.49 23.86 6.84
CA LEU A 2 8.67 22.96 5.99
C LEU A 2 9.31 22.53 4.66
N MET A 3 10.18 23.37 4.05
CA MET A 3 10.99 23.00 2.87
C MET A 3 11.86 21.75 3.09
N ASP A 4 12.16 21.43 4.36
CA ASP A 4 12.87 20.24 4.79
C ASP A 4 12.03 18.97 4.60
N LEU A 5 10.75 19.00 5.00
CA LEU A 5 9.86 17.83 4.94
C LEU A 5 9.69 17.29 3.52
N ARG A 6 9.46 18.16 2.52
CA ARG A 6 9.34 17.74 1.11
C ARG A 6 10.58 16.96 0.68
N THR A 7 11.75 17.55 0.91
CA THR A 7 13.05 17.00 0.48
C THR A 7 13.33 15.69 1.22
N GLU A 8 13.22 15.68 2.54
CA GLU A 8 13.43 14.50 3.37
C GLU A 8 12.48 13.34 3.01
N SER A 9 11.20 13.65 2.75
CA SER A 9 10.21 12.65 2.35
C SER A 9 10.55 12.03 1.00
N CYS A 10 10.98 12.85 0.03
CA CYS A 10 11.41 12.35 -1.28
C CYS A 10 12.65 11.47 -1.16
N THR A 11 13.68 11.94 -0.43
CA THR A 11 14.93 11.20 -0.21
C THR A 11 14.67 9.87 0.49
N PHE A 12 13.84 9.87 1.53
CA PHE A 12 13.46 8.65 2.25
C PHE A 12 12.75 7.66 1.33
N LEU A 13 11.72 8.09 0.59
CA LEU A 13 10.96 7.20 -0.26
C LEU A 13 11.79 6.65 -1.43
N ASP A 14 12.71 7.43 -1.99
CA ASP A 14 13.65 6.93 -3.01
C ASP A 14 14.57 5.84 -2.45
N ALA A 15 15.10 6.05 -1.24
CA ALA A 15 15.94 5.06 -0.57
C ALA A 15 15.14 3.79 -0.23
N LEU A 16 13.90 3.96 0.25
CA LEU A 16 13.01 2.85 0.57
C LEU A 16 12.66 2.03 -0.68
N GLN A 17 12.29 2.67 -1.79
CA GLN A 17 12.00 1.99 -3.05
C GLN A 17 13.17 1.11 -3.50
N LYS A 18 14.39 1.67 -3.54
CA LYS A 18 15.60 0.93 -3.91
C LYS A 18 15.85 -0.26 -2.98
N LYS A 19 15.77 -0.04 -1.67
CA LYS A 19 15.98 -1.08 -0.66
C LYS A 19 14.97 -2.23 -0.80
N ILE A 20 13.70 -1.94 -1.09
CA ILE A 20 12.70 -2.99 -1.30
C ILE A 20 12.96 -3.74 -2.60
N VAL A 21 13.28 -3.06 -3.71
CA VAL A 21 13.69 -3.70 -4.97
C VAL A 21 14.85 -4.67 -4.74
N GLU A 22 15.94 -4.20 -4.13
CA GLU A 22 17.12 -5.02 -3.84
C GLU A 22 16.80 -6.26 -3.00
N ARG A 23 15.91 -6.13 -1.99
CA ARG A 23 15.49 -7.25 -1.16
C ARG A 23 14.62 -8.26 -1.91
N LEU A 24 13.74 -7.79 -2.80
CA LEU A 24 12.90 -8.66 -3.62
C LEU A 24 13.71 -9.37 -4.72
N GLU A 25 14.66 -8.69 -5.35
CA GLU A 25 15.59 -9.30 -6.31
C GLU A 25 16.47 -10.36 -5.64
N GLY A 26 16.88 -10.13 -4.40
CA GLY A 26 17.64 -11.09 -3.60
C GLY A 26 16.89 -12.38 -3.25
N LEU A 27 15.55 -12.37 -3.28
CA LEU A 27 14.72 -13.57 -3.09
C LEU A 27 14.78 -14.50 -4.31
N ASP A 28 14.99 -13.94 -5.50
CA ASP A 28 14.94 -14.67 -6.76
C ASP A 28 16.29 -15.40 -7.01
N PRO A 29 16.33 -16.74 -7.06
CA PRO A 29 17.58 -17.48 -7.24
C PRO A 29 18.28 -17.19 -8.58
N LYS A 30 17.54 -16.69 -9.57
CA LYS A 30 18.09 -16.26 -10.87
C LYS A 30 18.33 -14.76 -10.96
N ARG A 31 17.99 -14.00 -9.91
CA ARG A 31 18.04 -12.54 -9.86
C ARG A 31 17.32 -11.91 -11.06
N ALA A 32 16.07 -12.30 -11.31
CA ALA A 32 15.26 -11.51 -12.23
C ALA A 32 15.23 -10.07 -11.72
N THR A 33 15.67 -9.16 -12.59
CA THR A 33 15.79 -7.76 -12.27
C THR A 33 14.46 -7.07 -12.52
N PHE A 34 14.09 -6.15 -11.65
CA PHE A 34 12.97 -5.27 -11.94
C PHE A 34 13.33 -4.40 -13.16
N GLU A 35 12.42 -4.34 -14.11
CA GLU A 35 12.52 -3.36 -15.18
C GLU A 35 12.12 -1.99 -14.64
N LYS A 36 12.99 -1.02 -14.83
CA LYS A 36 12.72 0.36 -14.43
C LYS A 36 12.05 1.09 -15.59
N HIS A 37 10.81 1.49 -15.37
CA HIS A 37 10.00 2.30 -16.28
C HIS A 37 9.86 3.71 -15.69
N SER A 38 10.08 4.74 -16.50
CA SER A 38 9.83 6.13 -16.09
C SER A 38 8.91 6.78 -17.10
N ILE A 39 7.70 7.11 -16.65
CA ILE A 39 6.64 7.66 -17.48
C ILE A 39 6.24 9.01 -16.90
N SER A 40 6.42 10.05 -17.69
CA SER A 40 5.88 11.37 -17.39
C SER A 40 4.48 11.46 -18.01
N ALA A 41 3.43 11.40 -17.20
CA ALA A 41 2.06 11.55 -17.68
C ALA A 41 1.75 13.01 -18.11
N SER A 42 2.50 13.97 -17.56
CA SER A 42 2.55 15.38 -17.97
C SER A 42 3.86 16.00 -17.48
N GLU A 43 4.13 17.27 -17.82
CA GLU A 43 5.31 18.02 -17.31
C GLU A 43 5.40 18.02 -15.76
N ASN A 44 4.26 17.86 -15.10
CA ASN A 44 4.09 18.03 -13.66
C ASN A 44 3.86 16.71 -12.89
N ILE A 45 3.78 15.57 -13.60
CA ILE A 45 3.53 14.25 -13.03
C ILE A 45 4.59 13.28 -13.53
N VAL A 46 5.45 12.83 -12.63
CA VAL A 46 6.51 11.86 -12.91
C VAL A 46 6.23 10.57 -12.15
N ASN A 47 6.09 9.47 -12.89
CA ASN A 47 6.00 8.12 -12.34
C ASN A 47 7.30 7.36 -12.62
N THR A 48 7.92 6.83 -11.58
CA THR A 48 9.05 5.89 -11.68
C THR A 48 8.64 4.56 -11.08
N SER A 49 8.40 3.58 -11.96
CA SER A 49 7.95 2.24 -11.60
C SER A 49 9.07 1.24 -11.78
N TYR A 50 9.31 0.42 -10.76
CA TYR A 50 10.04 -0.84 -10.90
C TYR A 50 9.00 -1.94 -11.05
N VAL A 51 9.08 -2.68 -12.15
CA VAL A 51 8.11 -3.72 -12.50
C VAL A 51 8.85 -5.03 -12.70
N LEU A 52 8.46 -6.03 -11.93
CA LEU A 52 8.82 -7.42 -12.17
C LEU A 52 7.55 -8.13 -12.58
N GLN A 53 7.49 -8.52 -13.85
CA GLN A 53 6.45 -9.36 -14.41
C GLN A 53 7.11 -10.26 -15.43
N ARG A 54 6.98 -11.57 -15.28
CA ARG A 54 7.63 -12.52 -16.19
C ARG A 54 6.62 -12.96 -17.25
N THR A 55 6.86 -12.59 -18.51
CA THR A 55 5.98 -12.93 -19.64
C THR A 55 6.41 -14.18 -20.41
N ASP A 56 7.51 -14.82 -20.01
CA ASP A 56 8.07 -15.94 -20.74
C ASP A 56 7.17 -17.18 -20.67
N SER A 57 6.81 -17.71 -21.83
CA SER A 57 5.93 -18.87 -22.03
C SER A 57 6.57 -20.23 -21.66
N ASN A 58 7.75 -20.23 -21.04
CA ASN A 58 8.42 -21.46 -20.64
C ASN A 58 7.78 -22.05 -19.38
N HIS A 59 7.47 -23.36 -19.38
CA HIS A 59 6.86 -24.06 -18.24
C HIS A 59 7.59 -23.88 -16.89
N LEU A 60 8.88 -23.52 -16.92
CA LEU A 60 9.69 -23.20 -15.74
C LEU A 60 9.18 -22.00 -14.94
N ILE A 61 8.41 -21.10 -15.56
CA ILE A 61 7.80 -19.97 -14.83
C ILE A 61 6.82 -20.44 -13.75
N ASN A 62 6.22 -21.62 -13.90
CA ASN A 62 5.29 -22.18 -12.94
C ASN A 62 6.00 -22.86 -11.74
N ASP A 63 7.32 -23.04 -11.80
CA ASP A 63 8.09 -23.54 -10.66
C ASP A 63 8.45 -22.37 -9.72
N PRO A 64 7.95 -22.35 -8.47
CA PRO A 64 8.26 -21.28 -7.52
C PRO A 64 9.72 -21.20 -7.12
N LYS A 65 10.49 -22.29 -7.27
CA LYS A 65 11.93 -22.28 -7.04
C LYS A 65 12.68 -21.54 -8.15
N PHE A 66 12.07 -21.44 -9.34
CA PHE A 66 12.61 -20.70 -10.47
C PHE A 66 12.09 -19.26 -10.52
N ALA A 67 10.84 -19.06 -10.11
CA ALA A 67 10.15 -17.79 -10.13
C ALA A 67 9.28 -17.69 -8.87
N PRO A 68 9.76 -17.13 -7.76
CA PRO A 68 8.95 -17.01 -6.55
C PRO A 68 7.90 -15.90 -6.66
N LEU A 69 8.21 -14.82 -7.39
CA LEU A 69 7.33 -13.68 -7.58
C LEU A 69 6.66 -13.74 -8.95
N GLU A 70 5.33 -13.66 -8.97
CA GLU A 70 4.58 -13.63 -10.22
C GLU A 70 4.55 -12.22 -10.80
N LYS A 71 4.16 -11.27 -9.95
CA LYS A 71 4.16 -9.85 -10.29
C LYS A 71 4.55 -9.05 -9.06
N ALA A 72 5.48 -8.11 -9.20
CA ALA A 72 5.81 -7.14 -8.16
C ALA A 72 6.00 -5.76 -8.77
N ILE A 73 5.45 -4.75 -8.11
CA ILE A 73 5.38 -3.39 -8.60
C ILE A 73 5.77 -2.45 -7.48
N LEU A 74 6.68 -1.52 -7.77
CA LEU A 74 6.99 -0.40 -6.91
C LEU A 74 6.92 0.89 -7.70
N THR A 75 5.85 1.65 -7.52
CA THR A 75 5.63 2.91 -8.24
C THR A 75 5.83 4.08 -7.30
N MET A 76 6.77 4.94 -7.68
CA MET A 76 6.95 6.26 -7.12
C MET A 76 6.24 7.28 -8.00
N THR A 77 5.28 8.01 -7.44
CA THR A 77 4.56 9.08 -8.12
C THR A 77 4.91 10.40 -7.46
N ARG A 78 5.38 11.36 -8.26
CA ARG A 78 5.61 12.74 -7.84
C ARG A 78 4.74 13.67 -8.67
N VAL A 79 3.99 14.53 -8.00
CA VAL A 79 3.11 15.51 -8.61
C VAL A 79 3.36 16.86 -7.99
N LYS A 80 3.51 17.89 -8.83
CA LYS A 80 3.37 19.29 -8.41
C LYS A 80 2.49 20.01 -9.40
N ASN A 81 1.29 20.40 -9.02
CA ASN A 81 0.37 21.05 -9.96
C ASN A 81 -0.43 22.17 -9.28
N ARG A 82 -1.06 23.02 -10.08
CA ARG A 82 -2.05 23.98 -9.58
C ARG A 82 -3.24 23.21 -9.02
N MET A 83 -3.79 23.72 -7.92
CA MET A 83 -5.04 23.21 -7.38
C MET A 83 -6.17 23.44 -8.40
N PRO A 84 -7.00 22.43 -8.68
CA PRO A 84 -8.19 22.62 -9.52
C PRO A 84 -9.07 23.74 -8.97
N PRO A 85 -9.65 24.59 -9.85
CA PRO A 85 -10.55 25.63 -9.41
C PRO A 85 -11.76 25.00 -8.69
N ASN A 86 -12.20 25.61 -7.59
CA ASN A 86 -13.36 25.18 -6.80
C ASN A 86 -13.23 23.78 -6.19
N MET A 87 -12.02 23.32 -5.87
CA MET A 87 -11.85 22.07 -5.12
C MET A 87 -12.59 22.16 -3.77
N PRO A 88 -13.56 21.28 -3.47
CA PRO A 88 -14.33 21.39 -2.24
C PRO A 88 -13.43 21.21 -1.01
N ALA A 89 -13.56 22.11 -0.03
CA ALA A 89 -12.80 22.00 1.23
C ALA A 89 -13.04 20.66 1.93
N ASP A 90 -14.23 20.08 1.81
CA ASP A 90 -14.56 18.78 2.39
C ASP A 90 -13.88 17.61 1.69
N PHE A 91 -13.60 17.72 0.38
CA PHE A 91 -12.77 16.75 -0.33
C PHE A 91 -11.35 16.78 0.24
N LEU A 92 -10.76 17.97 0.38
CA LEU A 92 -9.41 18.12 0.94
C LEU A 92 -9.31 17.67 2.40
N LYS A 93 -10.31 18.00 3.23
CA LYS A 93 -10.42 17.46 4.60
C LYS A 93 -10.55 15.94 4.61
N GLY A 94 -11.28 15.37 3.64
CA GLY A 94 -11.40 13.94 3.42
C GLY A 94 -10.06 13.27 3.10
N GLN A 95 -9.20 13.96 2.36
CA GLN A 95 -7.84 13.53 2.01
C GLN A 95 -6.80 13.78 3.12
N GLY A 96 -7.16 14.48 4.20
CA GLY A 96 -6.28 14.71 5.34
C GLY A 96 -5.95 16.17 5.65
N ALA A 97 -6.40 17.13 4.83
CA ALA A 97 -6.16 18.57 5.07
C ALA A 97 -6.80 19.02 6.39
N ARG A 98 -6.11 19.91 7.11
CA ARG A 98 -6.50 20.37 8.46
C ARG A 98 -6.52 21.88 8.62
N ASN A 99 -6.01 22.63 7.65
CA ASN A 99 -6.16 24.08 7.64
C ASN A 99 -7.56 24.48 7.08
N PRO A 100 -8.41 25.18 7.86
CA PRO A 100 -9.73 25.61 7.41
C PRO A 100 -9.69 26.62 6.25
N ASP A 101 -8.56 27.33 6.07
CA ASP A 101 -8.34 28.32 5.00
C ASP A 101 -7.82 27.70 3.69
N VAL A 102 -7.73 26.36 3.61
CA VAL A 102 -7.39 25.62 2.38
C VAL A 102 -8.53 25.68 1.35
N ALA A 103 -9.66 26.33 1.67
CA ALA A 103 -10.64 26.78 0.70
C ALA A 103 -9.96 27.76 -0.27
N THR A 104 -9.48 27.20 -1.38
CA THR A 104 -8.73 27.81 -2.47
C THR A 104 -9.02 29.32 -2.62
N PRO A 105 -8.02 30.21 -2.42
CA PRO A 105 -8.05 31.53 -3.03
C PRO A 105 -8.14 31.32 -4.54
N ALA A 106 -9.10 31.98 -5.19
CA ALA A 106 -9.35 31.87 -6.62
C ALA A 106 -8.05 31.77 -7.45
N GLY A 107 -7.69 30.56 -7.90
CA GLY A 107 -6.60 30.28 -8.84
C GLY A 107 -5.15 30.39 -8.32
N GLY A 108 -4.92 30.62 -7.02
CA GLY A 108 -3.59 30.96 -6.50
C GLY A 108 -2.77 29.82 -5.87
N ALA A 109 -3.35 28.67 -5.55
CA ALA A 109 -2.66 27.63 -4.76
C ALA A 109 -2.11 26.48 -5.63
N TYR A 110 -1.02 25.88 -5.18
CA TYR A 110 -0.45 24.64 -5.74
C TYR A 110 -0.56 23.51 -4.73
N PHE A 111 -0.40 22.28 -5.17
CA PHE A 111 -0.12 21.16 -4.29
C PHE A 111 1.11 20.41 -4.77
N PHE A 112 1.78 19.77 -3.81
CA PHE A 112 2.79 18.77 -4.06
C PHE A 112 2.37 17.47 -3.40
N ALA A 113 2.61 16.35 -4.09
CA ALA A 113 2.45 15.01 -3.54
C ALA A 113 3.59 14.11 -4.00
N VAL A 114 4.12 13.32 -3.07
CA VAL A 114 4.98 12.17 -3.38
C VAL A 114 4.38 10.93 -2.74
N ASN A 115 4.32 9.85 -3.49
CA ASN A 115 3.74 8.58 -3.05
C ASN A 115 4.58 7.41 -3.55
N LEU A 116 4.97 6.51 -2.64
CA LEU A 116 5.49 5.20 -3.00
C LEU A 116 4.38 4.17 -2.75
N THR A 117 4.06 3.38 -3.76
CA THR A 117 3.13 2.24 -3.66
C THR A 117 3.85 0.96 -4.07
N VAL A 118 3.66 -0.09 -3.27
CA VAL A 118 4.31 -1.39 -3.40
C VAL A 118 3.24 -2.46 -3.39
N PHE A 119 3.22 -3.29 -4.42
CA PHE A 119 2.43 -4.51 -4.48
C PHE A 119 3.32 -5.68 -4.84
N VAL A 120 3.22 -6.76 -4.07
CA VAL A 120 3.94 -8.00 -4.34
C VAL A 120 2.91 -9.12 -4.39
N HIS A 121 2.77 -9.75 -5.55
CA HIS A 121 1.96 -10.93 -5.79
C HIS A 121 2.88 -12.15 -5.96
N PRO A 122 3.09 -12.94 -4.89
CA PRO A 122 3.84 -14.19 -5.01
C PRO A 122 3.12 -15.17 -5.93
N ARG A 123 3.90 -16.06 -6.53
CA ARG A 123 3.37 -17.14 -7.36
C ARG A 123 2.78 -18.25 -6.50
N SER A 124 3.46 -18.62 -5.41
CA SER A 124 2.98 -19.63 -4.47
C SER A 124 1.74 -19.16 -3.71
N PRO A 125 0.63 -19.94 -3.68
CA PRO A 125 -0.54 -19.68 -2.84
C PRO A 125 -0.23 -19.62 -1.33
N HIS A 126 0.88 -20.22 -0.91
CA HIS A 126 1.32 -20.20 0.49
C HIS A 126 1.91 -18.85 0.91
N ALA A 127 2.33 -18.02 -0.04
CA ALA A 127 2.88 -16.71 0.22
C ALA A 127 1.80 -15.61 0.05
N PRO A 128 1.54 -14.80 1.07
CA PRO A 128 0.51 -13.75 1.01
C PRO A 128 0.90 -12.64 0.03
N THR A 129 -0.10 -12.00 -0.59
CA THR A 129 0.14 -10.71 -1.27
C THR A 129 0.46 -9.64 -0.23
N GLY A 130 1.54 -8.90 -0.45
CA GLY A 130 1.95 -7.78 0.39
C GLY A 130 1.65 -6.44 -0.28
N HIS A 131 1.13 -5.49 0.49
CA HIS A 131 0.88 -4.12 0.06
C HIS A 131 1.53 -3.13 1.03
N GLY A 132 2.19 -2.11 0.48
CA GLY A 132 2.67 -0.95 1.23
C GLY A 132 2.45 0.33 0.45
N THR A 133 1.99 1.39 1.13
CA THR A 133 1.88 2.73 0.52
C THR A 133 2.29 3.79 1.52
N TRP A 134 3.03 4.79 1.06
CA TRP A 134 3.51 5.90 1.89
C TRP A 134 3.51 7.17 1.07
N ARG A 135 2.80 8.19 1.56
CA ARG A 135 2.66 9.47 0.89
C ARG A 135 2.89 10.66 1.81
N TYR A 136 3.42 11.71 1.20
CA TYR A 136 3.46 13.06 1.75
C TYR A 136 2.72 13.99 0.79
N ILE A 137 1.84 14.83 1.34
CA ILE A 137 1.09 15.84 0.59
C ILE A 137 1.28 17.18 1.28
N GLU A 138 1.43 18.24 0.49
CA GLU A 138 1.39 19.61 0.98
C GLU A 138 0.65 20.52 0.00
N ILE A 139 0.01 21.54 0.57
CA ILE A 139 -0.62 22.64 -0.14
C ILE A 139 0.31 23.84 -0.04
N LEU A 140 0.46 24.55 -1.16
CA LEU A 140 1.33 25.71 -1.29
C LEU A 140 0.50 26.94 -1.66
N ASP A 141 0.92 28.11 -1.18
CA ASP A 141 0.41 29.39 -1.66
C ASP A 141 0.92 29.72 -3.08
N SER A 142 0.55 30.90 -3.60
CA SER A 142 0.97 31.36 -4.94
C SER A 142 2.46 31.63 -5.07
N ASN A 143 3.15 31.80 -3.95
CA ASN A 143 4.59 32.00 -3.87
C ASN A 143 5.33 30.66 -3.58
N GLU A 144 4.61 29.54 -3.67
CA GLU A 144 5.08 28.18 -3.40
C GLU A 144 5.50 27.90 -1.94
N ASN A 145 5.06 28.71 -0.98
CA ASN A 145 5.28 28.44 0.44
C ASN A 145 4.26 27.42 0.95
N PRO A 146 4.69 26.41 1.75
CA PRO A 146 3.75 25.45 2.33
C PRO A 146 2.78 26.10 3.34
N ILE A 147 1.48 25.84 3.19
CA ILE A 147 0.39 26.35 4.05
C ILE A 147 -0.39 25.24 4.77
N ASP A 148 -0.31 24.00 4.29
CA ASP A 148 -0.82 22.81 4.97
C ASP A 148 -0.06 21.58 4.47
N TRP A 149 0.04 20.54 5.29
CA TRP A 149 0.75 19.30 4.93
C TRP A 149 0.29 18.14 5.80
N TRP A 150 0.44 16.92 5.30
CA TRP A 150 0.19 15.71 6.05
C TRP A 150 0.86 14.48 5.43
N PHE A 151 1.09 13.48 6.26
CA PHE A 151 1.49 12.14 5.85
C PHE A 151 0.30 11.18 5.84
N GLY A 152 0.41 10.16 5.00
CA GLY A 152 -0.46 8.99 5.01
C GLY A 152 0.30 7.74 4.61
N GLY A 153 -0.22 6.59 4.99
CA GLY A 153 0.38 5.33 4.60
C GLY A 153 -0.35 4.11 5.13
N ALA A 154 0.04 2.96 4.60
CA ALA A 154 -0.48 1.67 5.00
C ALA A 154 0.53 0.56 4.76
N SER A 155 0.39 -0.53 5.49
CA SER A 155 1.01 -1.81 5.18
C SER A 155 0.01 -2.90 5.50
N ASN A 156 -0.30 -3.74 4.51
CA ASN A 156 -1.34 -4.75 4.64
C ASN A 156 -0.88 -6.10 4.10
N LEU A 157 -1.37 -7.15 4.74
CA LEU A 157 -1.13 -8.54 4.36
C LEU A 157 -2.41 -9.19 3.84
N THR A 158 -2.35 -9.78 2.65
CA THR A 158 -3.48 -10.46 2.00
C THR A 158 -3.13 -11.93 1.76
N PRO A 159 -3.29 -12.80 2.79
CA PRO A 159 -3.07 -14.23 2.64
C PRO A 159 -4.11 -14.88 1.74
N THR A 160 -3.67 -15.89 0.99
CA THR A 160 -4.55 -16.85 0.31
C THR A 160 -4.86 -18.02 1.22
N MET A 161 -3.84 -18.53 1.92
CA MET A 161 -3.98 -19.52 2.98
C MET A 161 -3.62 -18.91 4.33
N LEU A 162 -4.30 -19.36 5.38
CA LEU A 162 -4.01 -18.91 6.73
C LEU A 162 -2.77 -19.60 7.29
N TYR A 163 -1.78 -18.78 7.65
CA TYR A 163 -0.71 -19.11 8.59
C TYR A 163 -0.79 -18.08 9.72
N GLU A 164 -1.27 -18.50 10.89
CA GLU A 164 -1.48 -17.57 12.01
C GLU A 164 -0.15 -16.96 12.46
N GLU A 165 0.93 -17.75 12.44
CA GLU A 165 2.27 -17.30 12.80
C GLU A 165 2.80 -16.19 11.87
N ASP A 166 2.40 -16.19 10.60
CA ASP A 166 2.81 -15.17 9.63
C ASP A 166 2.02 -13.88 9.86
N CYS A 167 0.72 -14.00 10.20
CA CYS A 167 -0.12 -12.86 10.51
C CYS A 167 0.34 -12.18 11.81
N GLU A 168 0.59 -12.95 12.86
CA GLU A 168 1.15 -12.44 14.12
C GLU A 168 2.52 -11.78 13.91
N HIS A 169 3.43 -12.43 13.17
CA HIS A 169 4.74 -11.85 12.86
C HIS A 169 4.59 -10.50 12.16
N PHE A 170 3.73 -10.42 11.13
CA PHE A 170 3.52 -9.20 10.38
C PHE A 170 3.04 -8.06 11.29
N HIS A 171 2.00 -8.29 12.09
CA HIS A 171 1.45 -7.26 12.98
C HIS A 171 2.41 -6.87 14.10
N LYS A 172 3.09 -7.83 14.75
CA LYS A 172 4.12 -7.58 15.77
C LYS A 172 5.29 -6.77 15.22
N ALA A 173 5.76 -7.08 14.02
CA ALA A 173 6.87 -6.37 13.39
C ALA A 173 6.50 -4.92 13.02
N LEU A 174 5.26 -4.69 12.54
CA LEU A 174 4.75 -3.34 12.30
C LEU A 174 4.61 -2.56 13.61
N GLU A 175 4.04 -3.16 14.66
CA GLU A 175 3.90 -2.55 15.98
C GLU A 175 5.27 -2.21 16.60
N ALA A 176 6.24 -3.12 16.53
CA ALA A 176 7.59 -2.89 17.03
C ALA A 176 8.28 -1.72 16.31
N GLY A 177 8.02 -1.55 15.00
CA GLY A 177 8.55 -0.43 14.23
C GLY A 177 8.00 0.92 14.70
N ILE A 178 6.69 1.00 14.91
CA ILE A 178 5.98 2.25 15.23
C ILE A 178 5.94 2.58 16.73
N SER A 179 6.07 1.59 17.62
CA SER A 179 5.96 1.78 19.07
C SER A 179 6.95 2.81 19.63
N LYS A 180 8.06 3.04 18.94
CA LYS A 180 9.03 4.11 19.23
C LYS A 180 8.49 5.52 18.98
N ASN A 181 7.47 5.66 18.13
CA ASN A 181 6.96 6.93 17.59
C ASN A 181 5.44 7.13 17.76
N GLY A 182 4.73 6.28 18.53
CA GLY A 182 3.27 6.37 18.70
C GLY A 182 2.49 5.49 17.71
N ALA A 183 1.19 5.27 17.94
CA ALA A 183 0.45 4.11 17.42
C ALA A 183 -0.41 4.30 16.16
N THR A 184 -1.03 3.20 15.73
CA THR A 184 -1.72 3.02 14.45
C THR A 184 -3.17 2.57 14.64
N THR A 185 -3.96 2.77 13.58
CA THR A 185 -5.25 2.09 13.42
C THR A 185 -5.06 0.86 12.52
N THR A 186 -5.64 -0.26 12.91
CA THR A 186 -5.82 -1.40 12.02
C THR A 186 -6.92 -1.06 11.01
N SER A 187 -6.55 -0.85 9.74
CA SER A 187 -7.57 -0.63 8.70
C SER A 187 -8.27 -1.94 8.38
N THR A 188 -9.60 -1.88 8.45
CA THR A 188 -10.50 -3.03 8.38
C THR A 188 -11.48 -2.94 7.22
N THR A 189 -11.11 -2.24 6.13
CA THR A 189 -12.01 -1.96 5.00
C THR A 189 -12.64 -3.24 4.45
N ARG A 190 -13.97 -3.31 4.49
CA ARG A 190 -14.76 -4.43 3.99
C ARG A 190 -15.07 -4.26 2.50
N ILE A 191 -15.02 -5.36 1.74
CA ILE A 191 -15.53 -5.42 0.37
C ILE A 191 -17.05 -5.61 0.34
N ALA A 192 -17.67 -5.46 -0.83
CA ALA A 192 -19.11 -5.64 -1.04
C ALA A 192 -19.67 -7.02 -0.58
N ARG A 193 -18.78 -7.98 -0.31
CA ARG A 193 -19.09 -9.31 0.23
C ARG A 193 -19.08 -9.40 1.76
N GLN A 194 -19.01 -8.26 2.45
CA GLN A 194 -18.96 -8.17 3.92
C GLN A 194 -17.73 -8.86 4.56
N GLU A 195 -16.67 -9.11 3.79
CA GLU A 195 -15.38 -9.61 4.28
C GLU A 195 -14.29 -8.56 4.05
N GLN A 196 -13.17 -8.66 4.76
CA GLN A 196 -11.97 -7.88 4.48
C GLN A 196 -11.21 -8.45 3.29
N CYS A 197 -10.47 -7.57 2.60
CA CYS A 197 -9.61 -8.01 1.51
C CYS A 197 -8.46 -8.91 2.00
N GLY A 198 -7.94 -8.64 3.21
CA GLY A 198 -6.84 -9.37 3.85
C GLY A 198 -6.92 -9.27 5.37
N VAL A 199 -5.85 -9.66 6.08
CA VAL A 199 -5.79 -9.67 7.56
C VAL A 199 -5.39 -8.32 8.17
N GLY A 200 -5.49 -7.25 7.38
CA GLY A 200 -5.16 -5.90 7.81
C GLY A 200 -3.66 -5.67 7.98
N GLY A 201 -3.32 -4.81 8.93
CA GLY A 201 -1.99 -4.27 9.21
C GLY A 201 -2.16 -2.84 9.71
N ILE A 202 -1.25 -1.93 9.35
CA ILE A 202 -1.35 -0.53 9.76
C ILE A 202 -1.95 0.34 8.67
N PHE A 203 -2.69 1.36 9.08
CA PHE A 203 -3.16 2.45 8.22
C PHE A 203 -3.17 3.76 9.00
N PHE A 204 -2.77 4.83 8.34
CA PHE A 204 -2.87 6.19 8.85
C PHE A 204 -3.06 7.18 7.71
N ASP A 205 -3.78 8.26 7.99
CA ASP A 205 -3.99 9.35 7.04
C ASP A 205 -4.22 10.66 7.79
N GLY A 206 -3.91 11.79 7.17
CA GLY A 206 -4.01 13.11 7.76
C GLY A 206 -3.03 13.38 8.91
N LEU A 207 -1.93 12.63 8.99
CA LEU A 207 -0.90 12.79 10.03
C LEU A 207 -0.14 14.11 9.84
N SER A 208 -0.42 15.09 10.69
CA SER A 208 0.25 16.42 10.72
C SER A 208 0.69 16.79 12.14
N ASP A 209 1.10 18.03 12.39
CA ASP A 209 1.32 18.57 13.75
C ASP A 209 0.04 19.08 14.43
N LYS A 210 -1.09 19.11 13.72
CA LYS A 210 -2.39 19.59 14.23
C LYS A 210 -3.16 18.51 15.00
N PRO A 211 -4.12 18.85 15.88
CA PRO A 211 -4.96 17.84 16.54
C PRO A 211 -5.71 16.92 15.55
N HIS A 212 -5.84 15.61 15.85
CA HIS A 212 -6.38 14.63 14.90
C HIS A 212 -7.29 13.56 15.52
N LYS A 213 -8.61 13.71 15.35
CA LYS A 213 -9.64 12.81 15.94
C LYS A 213 -9.55 11.34 15.53
N LYS A 214 -9.00 11.02 14.34
CA LYS A 214 -8.96 9.64 13.82
C LYS A 214 -7.63 8.90 14.10
N LEU A 215 -6.64 9.58 14.67
CA LEU A 215 -5.33 9.00 15.02
C LEU A 215 -5.14 9.01 16.55
N ASP A 216 -6.24 9.08 17.29
CA ASP A 216 -6.24 8.95 18.75
C ASP A 216 -6.02 7.47 19.10
N ILE A 217 -4.90 7.20 19.75
CA ILE A 217 -4.35 5.86 19.95
C ILE A 217 -5.04 5.22 21.13
N HIS A 218 -5.86 4.19 20.91
CA HIS A 218 -6.67 3.57 21.97
C HIS A 218 -7.47 4.60 22.80
N GLY A 219 -7.90 5.70 22.17
CA GLY A 219 -8.59 6.80 22.86
C GLY A 219 -7.67 7.79 23.58
N ASP A 220 -6.34 7.66 23.47
CA ASP A 220 -5.36 8.56 24.07
C ASP A 220 -4.68 9.45 23.02
N ALA A 221 -5.20 10.67 22.89
CA ALA A 221 -4.65 11.71 22.02
C ALA A 221 -3.22 12.15 22.39
N THR A 222 -2.72 11.78 23.58
CA THR A 222 -1.39 12.22 24.05
C THR A 222 -0.24 11.44 23.40
N LYS A 223 -0.52 10.26 22.82
CA LYS A 223 0.49 9.32 22.28
C LYS A 223 0.81 9.49 20.79
N ARG A 224 0.17 10.43 20.11
CA ARG A 224 0.37 10.70 18.68
C ARG A 224 1.58 11.63 18.48
N PRO A 225 2.30 11.55 17.34
CA PRO A 225 3.26 12.59 16.93
C PRO A 225 2.64 14.00 16.90
N LYS A 226 3.31 14.99 17.52
CA LYS A 226 2.81 16.37 17.68
C LYS A 226 3.66 17.42 16.98
N SER A 227 4.85 17.06 16.51
CA SER A 227 5.71 17.94 15.71
C SER A 227 5.90 17.40 14.31
N ALA A 228 6.28 18.28 13.37
CA ALA A 228 6.63 17.92 12.01
C ALA A 228 7.70 16.81 11.96
N GLN A 229 8.72 16.91 12.81
CA GLN A 229 9.81 15.94 12.84
C GLN A 229 9.41 14.60 13.49
N GLU A 230 8.55 14.61 14.52
CA GLU A 230 7.96 13.37 15.04
C GLU A 230 7.08 12.68 14.01
N CYS A 231 6.28 13.44 13.24
CA CYS A 231 5.45 12.89 12.17
C CYS A 231 6.30 12.27 11.07
N LEU A 232 7.39 12.93 10.68
CA LEU A 232 8.34 12.40 9.70
C LEU A 232 9.04 11.15 10.23
N ALA A 233 9.46 11.12 11.50
CA ALA A 233 10.07 9.96 12.14
C ALA A 233 9.11 8.76 12.18
N PHE A 234 7.84 9.00 12.53
CA PHE A 234 6.79 7.99 12.46
C PHE A 234 6.61 7.48 11.02
N PHE A 235 6.46 8.38 10.06
CA PHE A 235 6.33 8.04 8.63
C PHE A 235 7.48 7.16 8.14
N LYS A 236 8.73 7.56 8.43
CA LYS A 236 9.94 6.79 8.08
C LYS A 236 9.92 5.39 8.71
N SER A 237 9.62 5.32 10.01
CA SER A 237 9.55 4.05 10.74
C SER A 237 8.50 3.09 10.17
N THR A 238 7.32 3.58 9.77
CA THR A 238 6.29 2.73 9.13
C THR A 238 6.80 2.11 7.83
N GLY A 239 7.51 2.88 6.99
CA GLY A 239 8.11 2.38 5.75
C GLY A 239 9.21 1.35 5.99
N GLU A 240 10.09 1.61 6.96
CA GLU A 240 11.19 0.71 7.29
C GLU A 240 10.71 -0.62 7.89
N SER A 241 9.61 -0.58 8.66
CA SER A 241 9.03 -1.76 9.30
C SER A 241 8.46 -2.78 8.30
N PHE A 242 8.06 -2.32 7.09
CA PHE A 242 7.46 -3.18 6.07
C PHE A 242 8.35 -4.36 5.68
N LEU A 243 9.65 -4.13 5.47
CA LEU A 243 10.57 -5.19 5.09
C LEU A 243 10.75 -6.23 6.21
N SER A 244 10.84 -5.78 7.46
CA SER A 244 10.94 -6.66 8.62
C SER A 244 9.66 -7.47 8.85
N ALA A 245 8.51 -6.89 8.53
CA ALA A 245 7.21 -7.55 8.62
C ALA A 245 6.99 -8.56 7.48
N TYR A 246 7.32 -8.20 6.24
CA TYR A 246 6.92 -8.97 5.06
C TYR A 246 7.99 -9.94 4.54
N MET A 247 9.27 -9.55 4.51
CA MET A 247 10.32 -10.39 3.90
C MET A 247 10.48 -11.75 4.58
N PRO A 248 10.47 -11.89 5.92
CA PRO A 248 10.60 -13.19 6.56
C PRO A 248 9.46 -14.17 6.24
N ILE A 249 8.27 -13.64 5.94
CA ILE A 249 7.12 -14.43 5.50
C ILE A 249 7.35 -14.88 4.06
N LEU A 250 7.72 -13.93 3.20
CA LEU A 250 7.95 -14.18 1.78
C LEU A 250 9.08 -15.21 1.56
N GLU A 251 10.20 -15.06 2.26
CA GLU A 251 11.35 -15.98 2.22
C GLU A 251 10.97 -17.41 2.63
N ARG A 252 10.06 -17.55 3.61
CA ARG A 252 9.60 -18.84 4.12
C ARG A 252 8.61 -19.54 3.19
N ARG A 253 7.77 -18.77 2.49
CA ARG A 253 6.58 -19.30 1.79
C ARG A 253 6.69 -19.28 0.27
N ALA A 254 7.41 -18.33 -0.32
CA ALA A 254 7.34 -18.07 -1.76
C ALA A 254 7.84 -19.22 -2.65
N MET A 255 8.72 -20.07 -2.11
CA MET A 255 9.31 -21.22 -2.82
C MET A 255 8.58 -22.55 -2.56
N LEU A 256 7.52 -22.56 -1.75
CA LEU A 256 6.75 -23.76 -1.46
C LEU A 256 5.95 -24.19 -2.69
N SER A 257 6.03 -25.48 -3.00
CA SER A 257 5.18 -26.14 -4.00
C SER A 257 3.71 -26.15 -3.57
N TRP A 258 2.80 -26.18 -4.54
CA TRP A 258 1.35 -26.21 -4.33
C TRP A 258 0.69 -27.23 -5.26
N THR A 259 -0.56 -27.53 -4.95
CA THR A 259 -1.51 -28.29 -5.74
C THR A 259 -2.33 -27.36 -6.65
N GLN A 260 -2.91 -27.90 -7.72
CA GLN A 260 -3.75 -27.11 -8.62
C GLN A 260 -4.97 -26.51 -7.90
N GLU A 261 -5.50 -27.20 -6.88
CA GLU A 261 -6.62 -26.70 -6.07
C GLU A 261 -6.24 -25.45 -5.27
N GLU A 262 -5.08 -25.47 -4.61
CA GLU A 262 -4.54 -24.31 -3.88
C GLU A 262 -4.29 -23.12 -4.82
N ARG A 263 -3.83 -23.38 -6.05
CA ARG A 263 -3.68 -22.34 -7.07
C ARG A 263 -5.03 -21.77 -7.52
N ASN A 264 -6.03 -22.62 -7.77
CA ASN A 264 -7.36 -22.16 -8.14
C ASN A 264 -7.97 -21.28 -7.02
N TRP A 265 -7.78 -21.67 -5.76
CA TRP A 265 -8.18 -20.86 -4.60
C TRP A 265 -7.47 -19.50 -4.57
N GLN A 266 -6.17 -19.46 -4.84
CA GLN A 266 -5.42 -18.20 -4.96
C GLN A 266 -6.02 -17.27 -6.03
N LEU A 267 -6.39 -17.81 -7.19
CA LEU A 267 -6.98 -17.02 -8.27
C LEU A 267 -8.36 -16.45 -7.88
N LEU A 268 -9.17 -17.21 -7.14
CA LEU A 268 -10.45 -16.74 -6.59
C LEU A 268 -10.23 -15.63 -5.55
N ARG A 269 -9.26 -15.80 -4.64
CA ARG A 269 -8.90 -14.75 -3.65
C ARG A 269 -8.35 -13.49 -4.31
N ARG A 270 -7.56 -13.62 -5.37
CA ARG A 270 -7.12 -12.49 -6.20
C ARG A 270 -8.27 -11.80 -6.92
N GLY A 271 -9.30 -12.53 -7.33
CA GLY A 271 -10.56 -11.94 -7.81
C GLY A 271 -11.22 -11.01 -6.78
N ARG A 272 -11.19 -11.38 -5.49
CA ARG A 272 -11.65 -10.52 -4.38
C ARG A 272 -10.81 -9.26 -4.21
N PHE A 273 -9.50 -9.38 -4.40
CA PHE A 273 -8.60 -8.22 -4.38
C PHE A 273 -8.89 -7.27 -5.55
N VAL A 274 -9.13 -7.79 -6.76
CA VAL A 274 -9.55 -6.97 -7.91
C VAL A 274 -10.90 -6.28 -7.64
N GLU A 275 -11.87 -6.98 -7.05
CA GLU A 275 -13.14 -6.39 -6.61
C GLU A 275 -12.91 -5.22 -5.64
N PHE A 276 -11.99 -5.36 -4.67
CA PHE A 276 -11.62 -4.28 -3.76
C PHE A 276 -11.03 -3.07 -4.51
N CYS A 277 -10.01 -3.28 -5.33
CA CYS A 277 -9.33 -2.20 -6.04
C CYS A 277 -10.28 -1.40 -6.94
N LEU A 278 -11.19 -2.07 -7.65
CA LEU A 278 -12.06 -1.40 -8.62
C LEU A 278 -13.34 -0.82 -7.99
N LEU A 279 -13.86 -1.43 -6.92
CA LEU A 279 -15.17 -1.06 -6.35
C LEU A 279 -15.09 -0.33 -5.02
N VAL A 280 -13.96 -0.39 -4.31
CA VAL A 280 -13.84 0.12 -2.93
C VAL A 280 -12.66 1.07 -2.76
N ASP A 281 -11.52 0.81 -3.40
CA ASP A 281 -10.33 1.65 -3.24
C ASP A 281 -10.57 3.06 -3.82
N GLU A 282 -10.73 4.03 -2.93
CA GLU A 282 -11.01 5.42 -3.28
C GLU A 282 -9.83 6.08 -4.01
N GLY A 283 -8.59 5.63 -3.78
CA GLY A 283 -7.42 6.11 -4.50
C GLY A 283 -7.43 5.67 -5.95
N VAL A 284 -7.76 4.40 -6.20
CA VAL A 284 -7.90 3.84 -7.57
C VAL A 284 -9.07 4.50 -8.29
N LYS A 285 -10.25 4.59 -7.66
CA LYS A 285 -11.42 5.26 -8.24
C LYS A 285 -11.10 6.71 -8.62
N PHE A 286 -10.49 7.45 -7.70
CA PHE A 286 -10.11 8.84 -7.94
C PHE A 286 -9.15 8.96 -9.11
N GLY A 287 -8.10 8.13 -9.16
CA GLY A 287 -7.14 8.12 -10.26
C GLY A 287 -7.79 7.85 -11.62
N ILE A 288 -8.69 6.86 -11.69
CA ILE A 288 -9.43 6.53 -12.92
C ILE A 288 -10.38 7.67 -13.33
N GLN A 289 -11.18 8.17 -12.38
CA GLN A 289 -12.22 9.18 -12.67
C GLN A 289 -11.64 10.53 -13.06
N THR A 290 -10.52 10.92 -12.48
CA THR A 290 -9.88 12.22 -12.75
C THR A 290 -8.90 12.17 -13.92
N GLY A 291 -8.57 10.97 -14.42
CA GLY A 291 -7.48 10.79 -15.38
C GLY A 291 -6.12 11.25 -14.84
N SER A 292 -5.98 11.37 -13.50
CA SER A 292 -4.74 11.83 -12.89
C SER A 292 -3.70 10.73 -12.92
N GLY A 293 -2.80 10.78 -13.91
CA GLY A 293 -1.71 9.83 -14.07
C GLY A 293 -1.92 8.84 -15.22
N SER A 294 -1.02 7.86 -15.32
CA SER A 294 -1.13 6.80 -16.33
C SER A 294 -2.10 5.73 -15.84
N LEU A 295 -3.11 5.40 -16.65
CA LEU A 295 -4.03 4.29 -16.38
C LEU A 295 -3.26 2.97 -16.19
N ASP A 296 -2.20 2.77 -16.99
CA ASP A 296 -1.33 1.59 -16.85
C ASP A 296 -0.66 1.57 -15.48
N ALA A 297 -0.22 2.72 -14.96
CA ALA A 297 0.38 2.80 -13.62
C ALA A 297 -0.65 2.54 -12.50
N ILE A 298 -1.90 2.98 -12.69
CA ILE A 298 -2.98 2.74 -11.73
C ILE A 298 -3.35 1.25 -11.69
N LEU A 299 -3.51 0.62 -12.86
CA LEU A 299 -3.93 -0.77 -12.97
C LEU A 299 -2.78 -1.76 -12.77
N LEU A 300 -1.53 -1.28 -12.72
CA LEU A 300 -0.36 -2.13 -12.50
C LEU A 300 -0.43 -2.89 -11.16
N ILE A 301 -1.15 -2.35 -10.18
CA ILE A 301 -1.38 -2.95 -8.87
C ILE A 301 -2.20 -4.25 -8.93
N LEU A 302 -2.90 -4.52 -10.02
CA LEU A 302 -3.72 -5.70 -10.16
C LEU A 302 -2.85 -6.95 -10.37
N PRO A 303 -3.25 -8.12 -9.85
CA PRO A 303 -2.56 -9.38 -10.12
C PRO A 303 -2.58 -9.70 -11.62
N GLU A 304 -1.62 -10.49 -12.09
CA GLU A 304 -1.53 -10.89 -13.50
C GLU A 304 -2.72 -11.76 -13.92
N ILE A 305 -3.15 -12.66 -13.02
CA ILE A 305 -4.27 -13.58 -13.26
C ILE A 305 -5.17 -13.61 -12.02
N ALA A 306 -6.47 -13.52 -12.25
CA ALA A 306 -7.54 -13.69 -11.27
C ALA A 306 -8.71 -14.47 -11.88
N GLN A 307 -9.52 -15.11 -11.03
CA GLN A 307 -10.67 -15.91 -11.47
C GLN A 307 -11.92 -15.55 -10.68
N TRP A 308 -13.07 -15.67 -11.34
CA TRP A 308 -14.40 -15.62 -10.74
C TRP A 308 -15.15 -16.88 -11.10
N GLU A 309 -15.77 -17.49 -10.10
CA GLU A 309 -16.60 -18.67 -10.27
C GLU A 309 -17.95 -18.44 -9.58
N TYR A 310 -19.03 -18.87 -10.22
CA TYR A 310 -20.36 -18.71 -9.68
C TYR A 310 -20.56 -19.59 -8.43
N ASN A 311 -21.09 -19.00 -7.36
CA ASN A 311 -21.51 -19.70 -6.14
C ASN A 311 -20.42 -20.57 -5.44
N THR A 312 -19.16 -20.14 -5.44
CA THR A 312 -18.03 -20.75 -4.72
C THR A 312 -18.07 -20.55 -3.20
N GLY A 313 -19.25 -20.32 -2.61
CA GLY A 313 -19.45 -19.89 -1.21
C GLY A 313 -18.99 -20.88 -0.12
N LYS A 314 -18.47 -22.05 -0.51
CA LYS A 314 -17.76 -22.98 0.37
C LYS A 314 -16.41 -23.30 -0.29
N PRO A 315 -15.28 -23.14 0.42
CA PRO A 315 -14.04 -23.71 -0.07
C PRO A 315 -14.26 -25.22 -0.26
N SER A 316 -13.92 -25.77 -1.42
CA SER A 316 -13.58 -27.20 -1.51
C SER A 316 -12.28 -27.50 -0.76
N VAL A 317 -11.53 -26.44 -0.44
CA VAL A 317 -10.15 -26.45 0.01
C VAL A 317 -10.11 -26.29 1.52
N GLY A 318 -9.72 -27.36 2.22
CA GLY A 318 -9.07 -27.33 3.54
C GLY A 318 -9.73 -26.59 4.72
N GLU A 319 -9.20 -26.85 5.92
CA GLU A 319 -9.63 -26.14 7.15
C GLU A 319 -9.03 -24.71 7.21
N ARG A 320 -7.87 -24.48 6.59
CA ARG A 320 -7.15 -23.19 6.66
C ARG A 320 -7.85 -22.08 5.90
N GLU A 321 -8.38 -22.38 4.72
CA GLU A 321 -9.08 -21.45 3.85
C GLU A 321 -10.44 -21.09 4.43
N ALA A 322 -11.16 -22.09 4.97
CA ALA A 322 -12.40 -21.87 5.71
C ALA A 322 -12.16 -20.93 6.90
N ARG A 323 -11.12 -21.22 7.70
CA ARG A 323 -10.75 -20.38 8.84
C ARG A 323 -10.34 -18.97 8.44
N LEU A 324 -9.62 -18.83 7.32
CA LEU A 324 -9.29 -17.51 6.78
C LEU A 324 -10.56 -16.72 6.49
N LEU A 325 -11.56 -17.29 5.80
CA LEU A 325 -12.81 -16.59 5.48
C LEU A 325 -13.58 -16.15 6.74
N GLU A 326 -13.56 -16.96 7.80
CA GLU A 326 -14.13 -16.55 9.09
C GLU A 326 -13.44 -15.31 9.65
N ILE A 327 -12.11 -15.31 9.68
CA ILE A 327 -11.31 -14.15 10.13
C ILE A 327 -11.56 -12.93 9.25
N LEU A 328 -11.67 -13.08 7.94
CA LEU A 328 -11.95 -11.96 7.04
C LEU A 328 -13.36 -11.37 7.27
N LYS A 329 -14.33 -12.18 7.68
CA LYS A 329 -15.68 -11.70 8.05
C LYS A 329 -15.70 -11.10 9.46
N GLN A 330 -14.94 -11.68 10.37
CA GLN A 330 -14.83 -11.30 11.79
C GLN A 330 -13.36 -11.11 12.14
N PRO A 331 -12.81 -9.91 11.86
CA PRO A 331 -11.41 -9.61 12.10
C PRO A 331 -11.08 -9.81 13.58
N LYS A 332 -9.95 -10.49 13.84
CA LYS A 332 -9.43 -10.69 15.19
C LYS A 332 -8.23 -9.80 15.45
N ASP A 333 -7.90 -9.64 16.73
CA ASP A 333 -6.63 -9.05 17.12
C ASP A 333 -5.49 -10.05 16.92
N TRP A 334 -4.33 -9.54 16.50
CA TRP A 334 -3.14 -10.34 16.19
C TRP A 334 -1.99 -10.14 17.17
N VAL A 335 -2.05 -9.11 18.02
CA VAL A 335 -0.99 -8.76 18.98
C VAL A 335 -1.54 -8.51 20.36
#